data_AF-A0A8T6NUE2-F1
#
_entry.id   AF-A0A8T6NUE2-F1
#
_cell.length_a   1.000
_cell.length_b   1.000
_cell.length_c   1.000
_cell.angle_alpha   90.00
_cell.angle_beta   90.00
_cell.angle_gamma   90.00
#
_symmetry.space_group_name_H-M   'P 1'
#
loop_
_entity.id
_entity.type
_entity.pdbx_description
1 polymer ?
#
loop_
_entity_poly.entity_id
_entity_poly.type
_entity_poly.pdbx_seq_one_letter_code
_entity_poly.pdbx_strand_id
1 'polypeptide(L)'
;MTTVLKPGLRIIFCSAGAPQADFWQVLRDNDLIPAAFGQEQAADLPEHGIGLLDLTPFIIKANSPLDPDRFDRAAFKRQLARTPAALIAFNGREIARKALGREDADFGRQTARLLDAIVYVLPGPDERRHQDEVYWRDVAALTKRTAPPDLPDDFDAELVVLDLDGDQADADEEQEPAEPGTSGSWLHWDLFTYPLEDDRLAIKALIGVGLSLISPLTLGVATLALWGYGLSIMRRTIKTGAPALPEWHTDIGGLLGDGLRVLLVRAIYFAPLALIYLLIALAWLIFFPGFYALGASGAGDLFPLAGVFSYAILAGLLGALILPLSAIASFFSQIALVRFVTTGKLGSAFNMREVWGIMRFGFKYWIVAFLVWAAAYLALGVLISIASATVVLTVGIPIINSAVSFYRIIIGNTLYGEAYNQIKTAIATAGSAAPDFSMVS
;
A
#
# COMPACT_ATOMS: atom_id res chain seq x y z
N MET A 1 18.47 -5.12 13.96
CA MET A 1 18.86 -3.71 13.71
C MET A 1 20.38 -3.66 13.71
N THR A 2 21.00 -3.11 12.68
CA THR A 2 22.42 -3.38 12.33
C THR A 2 23.23 -2.11 12.02
N THR A 3 22.73 -0.95 12.41
CA THR A 3 23.46 0.32 12.30
C THR A 3 24.18 0.59 13.61
N VAL A 4 25.49 0.84 13.54
CA VAL A 4 26.36 1.16 14.67
C VAL A 4 27.25 2.32 14.23
N LEU A 5 26.93 3.51 14.72
CA LEU A 5 27.65 4.74 14.39
C LEU A 5 27.98 5.49 15.69
N LYS A 6 29.22 5.99 15.78
CA LYS A 6 29.66 6.96 16.79
C LYS A 6 30.51 8.03 16.11
N PRO A 7 30.79 9.16 16.75
CA PRO A 7 31.75 10.11 16.21
C PRO A 7 33.18 9.55 16.18
N GLY A 8 34.05 10.10 15.34
CA GLY A 8 35.48 9.73 15.29
C GLY A 8 35.78 8.45 14.50
N LEU A 9 34.91 8.07 13.57
CA LEU A 9 35.10 6.87 12.76
C LEU A 9 36.13 7.09 11.65
N ARG A 10 36.99 6.09 11.45
CA ARG A 10 37.91 6.04 10.30
C ARG A 10 37.18 5.59 9.05
N ILE A 11 36.29 4.61 9.19
CA ILE A 11 35.54 4.02 8.07
C ILE A 11 34.11 3.67 8.49
N ILE A 12 33.15 3.88 7.58
CA ILE A 12 31.78 3.37 7.68
C ILE A 12 31.55 2.35 6.57
N PHE A 13 31.18 1.12 6.93
CA PHE A 13 30.72 0.11 5.97
C PHE A 13 29.20 0.23 5.79
N CYS A 14 28.79 0.43 4.54
CA CYS A 14 27.40 0.59 4.15
C CYS A 14 26.90 -0.66 3.42
N SER A 15 25.87 -1.32 3.93
CA SER A 15 25.31 -2.55 3.34
C SER A 15 23.78 -2.53 3.35
N ALA A 16 23.15 -3.19 2.38
CA ALA A 16 21.72 -3.43 2.42
C ALA A 16 21.43 -4.67 3.30
N GLY A 17 21.03 -4.44 4.55
CA GLY A 17 20.75 -5.49 5.53
C GLY A 17 21.97 -5.87 6.39
N ALA A 18 21.79 -6.92 7.20
CA ALA A 18 22.77 -7.34 8.19
C ALA A 18 24.05 -7.91 7.54
N PRO A 19 25.25 -7.62 8.09
CA PRO A 19 26.49 -8.18 7.59
C PRO A 19 26.49 -9.72 7.69
N GLN A 20 26.87 -10.39 6.61
CA GLN A 20 26.96 -11.86 6.56
C GLN A 20 28.23 -12.37 7.26
N ALA A 21 28.32 -13.69 7.50
CA ALA A 21 29.47 -14.32 8.16
C ALA A 21 30.82 -13.98 7.48
N ASP A 22 30.84 -13.97 6.14
CA ASP A 22 32.03 -13.69 5.33
C ASP A 22 32.58 -12.26 5.57
N PHE A 23 31.72 -11.28 5.87
CA PHE A 23 32.14 -9.91 6.17
C PHE A 23 33.04 -9.87 7.40
N TRP A 24 32.64 -10.55 8.48
CA TRP A 24 33.42 -10.62 9.71
C TRP A 24 34.74 -11.35 9.52
N GLN A 25 34.76 -12.38 8.67
CA GLN A 25 35.98 -13.07 8.30
C GLN A 25 36.95 -12.14 7.57
N VAL A 26 36.47 -11.40 6.57
CA VAL A 26 37.31 -10.47 5.80
C VAL A 26 37.88 -9.35 6.67
N LEU A 27 37.13 -8.82 7.64
CA LEU A 27 37.65 -7.82 8.57
C LEU A 27 38.81 -8.38 9.44
N ARG A 28 38.71 -9.64 9.88
CA ARG A 28 39.78 -10.31 10.64
C ARG A 28 41.00 -10.60 9.77
N ASP A 29 40.78 -11.13 8.57
CA ASP A 29 41.86 -11.50 7.64
C ASP A 29 42.67 -10.28 7.16
N ASN A 30 42.13 -9.06 7.32
CA ASN A 30 42.79 -7.80 7.00
C ASN A 30 43.24 -6.99 8.23
N ASP A 31 43.22 -7.59 9.43
CA ASP A 31 43.51 -6.96 10.74
C ASP A 31 42.79 -5.62 10.97
N LEU A 32 41.54 -5.51 10.54
CA LEU A 32 40.69 -4.38 10.89
C LEU A 32 40.05 -4.54 12.27
N ILE A 33 39.84 -5.79 12.68
CA ILE A 33 39.32 -6.16 14.00
C ILE A 33 40.10 -7.36 14.57
N PRO A 34 40.11 -7.57 15.91
CA PRO A 34 40.77 -8.73 16.53
C PRO A 34 40.20 -10.07 16.06
N ALA A 35 41.01 -11.14 16.08
CA ALA A 35 40.61 -12.47 15.62
C ALA A 35 39.43 -13.08 16.41
N ALA A 36 39.25 -12.69 17.68
CA ALA A 36 38.14 -13.13 18.52
C ALA A 36 36.84 -12.34 18.29
N PHE A 37 36.87 -11.29 17.46
CA PHE A 37 35.75 -10.38 17.27
C PHE A 37 34.69 -10.98 16.34
N GLY A 38 33.44 -10.99 16.78
CA GLY A 38 32.30 -11.58 16.06
C GLY A 38 31.09 -10.66 15.95
N GLN A 39 30.02 -11.17 15.31
CA GLN A 39 28.78 -10.43 15.11
C GLN A 39 28.12 -9.97 16.42
N GLU A 40 28.26 -10.75 17.49
CA GLU A 40 27.72 -10.43 18.82
C GLU A 40 28.35 -9.17 19.43
N GLN A 41 29.56 -8.82 18.98
CA GLN A 41 30.32 -7.65 19.45
C GLN A 41 30.21 -6.47 18.48
N ALA A 42 29.27 -6.50 17.51
CA ALA A 42 29.13 -5.43 16.52
C ALA A 42 28.98 -4.03 17.14
N ALA A 43 28.44 -3.93 18.36
CA ALA A 43 28.31 -2.69 19.11
C ALA A 43 29.65 -2.04 19.50
N ASP A 44 30.72 -2.83 19.60
CA ASP A 44 32.06 -2.39 20.01
C ASP A 44 32.94 -2.00 18.81
N LEU A 45 32.47 -2.20 17.56
CA LEU A 45 33.19 -1.81 16.34
C LEU A 45 33.66 -0.34 16.31
N PRO A 46 32.89 0.64 16.84
CA PRO A 46 33.35 2.02 16.88
C PRO A 46 34.62 2.24 17.70
N GLU A 47 34.92 1.38 18.68
CA GLU A 47 36.19 1.45 19.44
C GLU A 47 37.40 1.14 18.55
N HIS A 48 37.17 0.40 17.47
CA HIS A 48 38.14 0.16 16.42
C HIS A 48 38.07 1.21 15.29
N GLY A 49 37.29 2.29 15.46
CA GLY A 49 37.08 3.33 14.46
C GLY A 49 36.31 2.84 13.23
N ILE A 50 35.49 1.80 13.38
CA ILE A 50 34.69 1.20 12.31
C ILE A 50 33.20 1.37 12.63
N GLY A 51 32.45 1.92 11.67
CA GLY A 51 30.99 2.01 11.74
C GLY A 51 30.30 1.03 10.80
N LEU A 52 29.07 0.68 11.13
CA LEU A 52 28.14 -0.05 10.27
C LEU A 52 26.93 0.82 9.99
N LEU A 53 26.51 0.90 8.73
CA LEU A 53 25.30 1.58 8.32
C LEU A 53 24.44 0.66 7.47
N ASP A 54 23.26 0.31 7.98
CA ASP A 54 22.25 -0.38 7.19
C ASP A 54 21.62 0.61 6.22
N LEU A 55 21.72 0.30 4.93
CA LEU A 55 21.19 1.12 3.86
C LEU A 55 19.72 0.84 3.56
N THR A 56 19.14 -0.23 4.12
CA THR A 56 17.74 -0.62 3.91
C THR A 56 16.73 0.49 4.21
N PRO A 57 16.89 1.32 5.27
CA PRO A 57 15.99 2.44 5.54
C PRO A 57 16.01 3.53 4.48
N PHE A 58 17.13 3.69 3.76
CA PHE A 58 17.28 4.69 2.69
C PHE A 58 16.85 4.16 1.32
N ILE A 59 16.77 2.83 1.15
CA ILE A 59 16.14 2.23 -0.02
C ILE A 59 14.64 2.49 0.13
N ILE A 60 14.11 3.40 -0.70
CA ILE A 60 12.69 3.68 -0.75
C ILE A 60 12.06 2.47 -1.43
N LYS A 61 11.71 1.46 -0.62
CA LYS A 61 10.95 0.31 -1.12
C LYS A 61 9.64 0.86 -1.70
N ALA A 62 9.51 0.67 -3.01
CA ALA A 62 8.60 1.39 -3.88
C ALA A 62 7.21 1.64 -3.28
N ASN A 63 6.93 2.93 -3.14
CA ASN A 63 5.61 3.51 -2.97
C ASN A 63 5.44 4.67 -3.99
N SER A 64 6.20 4.69 -5.08
CA SER A 64 6.06 5.65 -6.19
C SER A 64 6.40 4.93 -7.49
N PRO A 65 5.65 5.15 -8.59
CA PRO A 65 5.95 4.54 -9.90
C PRO A 65 7.21 5.12 -10.57
N LEU A 66 7.80 6.16 -10.01
CA LEU A 66 9.09 6.70 -10.42
C LEU A 66 10.21 5.96 -9.69
N ASP A 67 10.65 4.88 -10.32
CA ASP A 67 11.82 4.06 -9.97
C ASP A 67 11.70 3.24 -8.66
N PRO A 68 11.36 1.93 -8.73
CA PRO A 68 11.33 1.05 -7.56
C PRO A 68 12.70 0.85 -6.88
N ASP A 69 13.76 1.39 -7.47
CA ASP A 69 15.12 1.42 -6.95
C ASP A 69 15.54 2.80 -6.40
N ARG A 70 14.57 3.69 -6.12
CA ARG A 70 14.86 5.02 -5.59
C ARG A 70 15.49 4.93 -4.20
N PHE A 71 16.64 5.58 -4.05
CA PHE A 71 17.38 5.69 -2.79
C PHE A 71 17.27 7.13 -2.28
N ASP A 72 16.88 7.32 -1.01
CA ASP A 72 16.84 8.63 -0.36
C ASP A 72 18.25 9.14 -0.07
N ARG A 73 18.88 9.73 -1.09
CA ARG A 73 20.24 10.30 -1.00
C ARG A 73 20.30 11.48 -0.03
N ALA A 74 19.20 12.19 0.19
CA ALA A 74 19.17 13.35 1.08
C ALA A 74 19.20 12.91 2.54
N ALA A 75 18.35 11.96 2.94
CA ALA A 75 18.40 11.35 4.26
C ALA A 75 19.74 10.65 4.52
N PHE A 76 20.27 9.93 3.53
CA PHE A 76 21.58 9.29 3.63
C PHE A 76 22.71 10.30 3.85
N LYS A 77 22.75 11.40 3.09
CA LYS A 77 23.75 12.47 3.29
C LYS A 77 23.59 13.13 4.65
N ARG A 78 22.36 13.38 5.13
CA ARG A 78 22.13 13.93 6.48
C ARG A 78 22.67 13.01 7.57
N GLN A 79 22.45 11.70 7.44
CA GLN A 79 22.97 10.72 8.40
C GLN A 79 24.51 10.72 8.44
N LEU A 80 25.15 10.76 7.27
CA LEU A 80 26.61 10.81 7.18
C LEU A 80 27.19 12.14 7.67
N ALA A 81 26.49 13.26 7.45
CA ALA A 81 26.91 14.55 7.98
C ALA A 81 26.90 14.58 9.52
N ARG A 82 25.97 13.84 10.16
CA ARG A 82 25.89 13.65 11.61
C ARG A 82 26.92 12.67 12.17
N THR A 83 27.59 11.90 11.32
CA THR A 83 28.63 10.94 11.74
C THR A 83 29.75 10.92 10.71
N PRO A 84 30.53 12.01 10.60
CA PRO A 84 31.55 12.13 9.58
C PRO A 84 32.62 11.05 9.80
N ALA A 85 33.02 10.43 8.70
CA ALA A 85 34.09 9.45 8.66
C ALA A 85 35.04 9.78 7.53
N ALA A 86 36.32 9.41 7.68
CA ALA A 86 37.30 9.68 6.65
C ALA A 86 37.11 8.78 5.41
N LEU A 87 36.53 7.60 5.58
CA LEU A 87 36.19 6.65 4.52
C LEU A 87 34.73 6.18 4.60
N ILE A 88 34.13 5.98 3.43
CA ILE A 88 32.83 5.34 3.27
C ILE A 88 32.99 4.19 2.28
N ALA A 89 32.71 2.96 2.72
CA ALA A 89 32.83 1.77 1.90
C ALA A 89 31.47 1.11 1.69
N PHE A 90 31.02 1.04 0.44
CA PHE A 90 29.79 0.34 0.06
C PHE A 90 30.07 -1.14 -0.20
N ASN A 91 29.36 -2.02 0.51
CA ASN A 91 29.45 -3.46 0.32
C ASN A 91 28.43 -3.91 -0.74
N GLY A 92 28.82 -3.82 -2.01
CA GLY A 92 27.99 -4.10 -3.18
C GLY A 92 27.96 -2.93 -4.16
N ARG A 93 28.16 -3.22 -5.45
CA ARG A 93 28.20 -2.19 -6.50
C ARG A 93 26.84 -1.56 -6.78
N GLU A 94 25.79 -2.37 -6.79
CA GLU A 94 24.44 -1.87 -7.08
C GLU A 94 23.98 -0.84 -6.05
N ILE A 95 24.22 -1.13 -4.76
CA ILE A 95 23.85 -0.20 -3.68
C ILE A 95 24.71 1.06 -3.70
N ALA A 96 25.99 0.95 -4.08
CA ALA A 96 26.87 2.10 -4.28
C ALA A 96 26.36 3.02 -5.39
N ARG A 97 25.98 2.47 -6.56
CA ARG A 97 25.44 3.24 -7.69
C ARG A 97 24.18 4.00 -7.30
N LYS A 98 23.27 3.36 -6.54
CA LYS A 98 22.04 3.99 -6.04
C LYS A 98 22.33 5.12 -5.05
N ALA A 99 23.20 4.87 -4.07
CA ALA A 99 23.56 5.84 -3.04
C ALA A 99 24.34 7.05 -3.59
N LEU A 100 25.27 6.81 -4.52
CA LEU A 100 26.07 7.85 -5.17
C LEU A 100 25.32 8.56 -6.30
N GLY A 101 24.31 7.91 -6.86
CA GLY A 101 23.53 8.42 -7.97
C GLY A 101 24.24 8.45 -9.30
N ARG A 102 25.06 7.44 -9.52
CA ARG A 102 26.02 7.36 -10.62
C ARG A 102 26.12 5.93 -11.10
N GLU A 103 25.87 5.70 -12.37
CA GLU A 103 25.96 4.35 -12.96
C GLU A 103 27.41 3.90 -13.21
N ASP A 104 28.35 4.84 -13.26
CA ASP A 104 29.77 4.60 -13.50
C ASP A 104 30.55 4.16 -12.25
N ALA A 105 29.89 4.04 -11.09
CA ALA A 105 30.54 3.50 -9.89
C ALA A 105 30.88 2.02 -10.10
N ASP A 106 32.15 1.67 -9.86
CA ASP A 106 32.71 0.32 -10.01
C ASP A 106 33.62 -0.02 -8.83
N PHE A 107 34.10 -1.26 -8.72
CA PHE A 107 34.89 -1.70 -7.57
C PHE A 107 36.18 -0.88 -7.35
N GLY A 108 36.53 -0.70 -6.08
CA GLY A 108 37.69 0.06 -5.64
C GLY A 108 37.38 1.52 -5.29
N ARG A 109 38.43 2.34 -5.29
CA ARG A 109 38.35 3.76 -4.92
C ARG A 109 37.61 4.57 -5.98
N GLN A 110 36.64 5.36 -5.54
CA GLN A 110 35.94 6.30 -6.42
C GLN A 110 36.69 7.63 -6.52
N THR A 111 36.60 8.30 -7.67
CA THR A 111 37.16 9.64 -7.87
C THR A 111 36.35 10.71 -7.15
N ALA A 112 35.04 10.50 -7.01
CA ALA A 112 34.14 11.38 -6.28
C ALA A 112 34.25 11.14 -4.76
N ARG A 113 34.25 12.24 -4.00
CA ARG A 113 34.12 12.21 -2.54
C ARG A 113 32.66 12.39 -2.12
N LEU A 114 32.33 11.90 -0.94
CA LEU A 114 31.01 12.09 -0.33
C LEU A 114 31.20 12.75 1.03
N LEU A 115 30.78 14.01 1.17
CA LEU A 115 30.99 14.83 2.38
C LEU A 115 32.46 14.80 2.84
N ASP A 116 33.37 15.03 1.87
CA ASP A 116 34.83 14.97 2.01
C ASP A 116 35.46 13.59 2.31
N ALA A 117 34.64 12.57 2.58
CA ALA A 117 35.11 11.21 2.76
C ALA A 117 35.57 10.58 1.43
N ILE A 118 36.60 9.73 1.51
CA ILE A 118 37.01 8.88 0.39
C ILE A 118 35.99 7.75 0.25
N VAL A 119 35.44 7.57 -0.96
CA VAL A 119 34.46 6.52 -1.23
C VAL A 119 35.14 5.28 -1.82
N TYR A 120 34.77 4.11 -1.29
CA TYR A 120 35.14 2.79 -1.80
C TYR A 120 33.91 1.98 -2.16
N VAL A 121 34.03 1.14 -3.19
CA VAL A 121 33.03 0.13 -3.55
C VAL A 121 33.68 -1.24 -3.45
N LEU A 122 33.10 -2.12 -2.64
CA LEU A 122 33.61 -3.45 -2.33
C LEU A 122 32.67 -4.51 -2.94
N PRO A 123 33.20 -5.69 -3.32
CA PRO A 123 32.38 -6.77 -3.83
C PRO A 123 31.44 -7.32 -2.76
N GLY A 124 30.14 -7.34 -3.06
CA GLY A 124 29.10 -7.88 -2.18
C GLY A 124 28.95 -9.41 -2.27
N PRO A 125 28.12 -10.00 -1.39
CA PRO A 125 27.92 -11.45 -1.32
C PRO A 125 27.33 -12.07 -2.59
N ASP A 126 26.53 -11.35 -3.38
CA ASP A 126 25.98 -11.87 -4.65
C ASP A 126 26.93 -11.66 -5.85
N GLU A 127 28.00 -10.89 -5.65
CA GLU A 127 29.00 -10.55 -6.67
C GLU A 127 30.27 -11.43 -6.56
N ARG A 128 30.16 -12.52 -5.77
CA ARG A 128 31.20 -13.50 -5.37
C ARG A 128 32.06 -14.11 -6.48
N ARG A 129 31.75 -13.92 -7.78
CA ARG A 129 32.64 -14.34 -8.88
C ARG A 129 33.92 -13.49 -8.99
N HIS A 130 33.94 -12.29 -8.41
CA HIS A 130 35.10 -11.40 -8.37
C HIS A 130 35.64 -11.31 -6.94
N GLN A 131 36.13 -12.43 -6.38
CA GLN A 131 36.90 -12.43 -5.13
C GLN A 131 38.27 -11.77 -5.35
N ASP A 132 38.27 -10.48 -5.66
CA ASP A 132 39.48 -9.69 -5.63
C ASP A 132 39.70 -9.25 -4.18
N GLU A 133 40.37 -10.12 -3.40
CA GLU A 133 40.95 -9.79 -2.09
C GLU A 133 41.70 -8.45 -2.12
N VAL A 134 42.16 -8.05 -3.31
CA VAL A 134 42.80 -6.77 -3.63
C VAL A 134 41.99 -5.58 -3.11
N TYR A 135 40.67 -5.50 -3.32
CA TYR A 135 39.88 -4.32 -2.91
C TYR A 135 39.73 -4.24 -1.39
N TRP A 136 39.57 -5.39 -0.73
CA TRP A 136 39.47 -5.48 0.73
C TRP A 136 40.81 -5.19 1.42
N ARG A 137 41.93 -5.64 0.84
CA ARG A 137 43.28 -5.29 1.31
C ARG A 137 43.58 -3.81 1.16
N ASP A 138 43.19 -3.23 0.02
CA ASP A 138 43.45 -1.83 -0.29
C ASP A 138 42.65 -0.89 0.62
N VAL A 139 41.35 -1.16 0.82
CA VAL A 139 40.54 -0.38 1.78
C VAL A 139 41.08 -0.54 3.20
N ALA A 140 41.52 -1.74 3.61
CA ALA A 140 42.06 -1.95 4.94
C ALA A 140 43.40 -1.21 5.16
N ALA A 141 44.29 -1.23 4.17
CA ALA A 141 45.53 -0.46 4.20
C ALA A 141 45.25 1.04 4.29
N LEU A 142 44.24 1.54 3.58
CA LEU A 142 43.83 2.93 3.64
C LEU A 142 43.22 3.29 5.01
N THR A 143 42.33 2.44 5.56
CA THR A 143 41.76 2.63 6.90
C THR A 143 42.83 2.70 7.98
N LYS A 144 43.85 1.83 7.94
CA LYS A 144 44.96 1.83 8.92
C LYS A 144 45.82 3.10 8.86
N ARG A 145 45.91 3.75 7.69
CA ARG A 145 46.72 4.96 7.46
C ARG A 145 45.95 6.27 7.64
N THR A 146 44.63 6.21 7.78
CA THR A 146 43.77 7.38 7.82
C THR A 146 43.41 7.71 9.27
N ALA A 147 43.68 8.94 9.69
CA ALA A 147 43.24 9.45 10.96
C ALA A 147 41.71 9.74 10.93
N PRO A 148 41.00 9.61 12.06
CA PRO A 148 39.63 10.11 12.18
C PRO A 148 39.54 11.59 11.78
N PRO A 149 38.38 12.05 11.27
CA PRO A 149 38.17 13.47 11.01
C PRO A 149 38.22 14.28 12.31
N ASP A 150 38.83 15.47 12.28
CA ASP A 150 38.77 16.44 13.38
C ASP A 150 37.33 16.91 13.55
N LEU A 151 36.72 16.55 14.68
CA LEU A 151 35.38 16.99 15.05
C LEU A 151 35.49 18.32 15.81
N PRO A 152 34.59 19.29 15.56
CA PRO A 152 34.54 20.51 16.35
C PRO A 152 34.15 20.21 17.81
N ASP A 153 34.63 21.04 18.74
CA ASP A 153 34.49 20.85 20.20
C ASP A 153 33.02 20.82 20.70
N ASP A 154 32.06 21.23 19.87
CA ASP A 154 30.61 21.28 20.17
C ASP A 154 29.82 20.09 19.61
N PHE A 155 30.50 19.04 19.13
CA PHE A 155 29.84 17.89 18.51
C PHE A 155 29.21 16.94 19.55
N ASP A 156 27.88 16.98 19.69
CA ASP A 156 27.14 16.10 20.60
C ASP A 156 27.22 14.62 20.16
N ALA A 157 27.88 13.81 21.00
CA ALA A 157 28.31 12.44 20.71
C ALA A 157 27.38 11.34 21.26
N GLU A 158 26.22 11.70 21.83
CA GLU A 158 25.34 10.72 22.45
C GLU A 158 24.76 9.78 21.37
N LEU A 159 24.91 8.47 21.63
CA LEU A 159 24.64 7.34 20.73
C LEU A 159 23.53 7.63 19.70
N VAL A 160 23.88 7.75 18.41
CA VAL A 160 22.89 7.89 17.32
C VAL A 160 22.24 6.52 17.08
N VAL A 161 21.42 6.09 18.03
CA VAL A 161 20.43 5.03 17.82
C VAL A 161 19.36 5.63 16.92
N LEU A 162 19.00 4.92 15.86
CA LEU A 162 17.88 5.25 14.99
C LEU A 162 16.60 5.41 15.84
N ASP A 163 16.30 6.63 16.28
CA ASP A 163 14.95 7.03 16.63
C ASP A 163 14.24 7.42 15.33
N LEU A 164 13.73 6.40 14.63
CA LEU A 164 12.85 6.60 13.48
C LEU A 164 11.38 6.77 13.89
N ASP A 165 11.08 6.82 15.19
CA ASP A 165 9.72 7.00 15.71
C ASP A 165 9.49 8.41 16.29
N GLY A 166 10.55 9.18 16.55
CA GLY A 166 10.47 10.45 17.28
C GLY A 166 10.39 11.76 16.49
N ASP A 167 10.83 11.82 15.23
CA ASP A 167 11.12 13.12 14.60
C ASP A 167 10.80 13.22 13.10
N GLN A 168 9.59 12.78 12.73
CA GLN A 168 8.97 13.08 11.43
C GLN A 168 8.37 14.50 11.36
N ALA A 169 8.49 15.31 12.42
CA ALA A 169 7.89 16.65 12.48
C ALA A 169 8.66 17.70 11.67
N ASP A 170 9.98 17.56 11.51
CA ASP A 170 10.83 18.61 10.94
C ASP A 170 11.46 18.25 9.58
N ALA A 171 11.08 17.13 8.99
CA ALA A 171 11.47 16.74 7.62
C ALA A 171 10.42 17.13 6.55
N ASP A 172 9.32 17.76 6.95
CA ASP A 172 8.25 18.23 6.07
C ASP A 172 8.57 19.58 5.39
N GLU A 173 9.72 20.21 5.66
CA GLU A 173 10.02 21.58 5.19
C GLU A 173 10.88 21.73 3.92
N GLU A 174 11.30 20.66 3.24
CA GLU A 174 12.02 20.82 1.95
C GLU A 174 11.69 19.76 0.89
N GLN A 175 10.49 19.17 0.98
CA GLN A 175 9.81 18.72 -0.24
C GLN A 175 8.92 19.86 -0.67
N GLU A 176 9.32 20.55 -1.75
CA GLU A 176 8.40 21.35 -2.54
C GLU A 176 7.10 20.54 -2.67
N PRO A 177 6.00 21.00 -2.07
CA PRO A 177 4.72 20.34 -2.26
C PRO A 177 4.53 20.30 -3.76
N ALA A 178 4.24 19.10 -4.31
CA ALA A 178 3.74 19.00 -5.67
C ALA A 178 2.73 20.13 -5.83
N GLU A 179 3.01 21.06 -6.76
CA GLU A 179 2.33 22.35 -6.82
C GLU A 179 0.84 22.12 -6.55
N PRO A 180 0.22 22.86 -5.60
CA PRO A 180 -1.18 22.68 -5.31
C PRO A 180 -1.91 22.88 -6.63
N GLY A 181 -2.43 21.76 -7.18
CA GLY A 181 -3.15 21.73 -8.42
C GLY A 181 -4.20 22.83 -8.39
N THR A 182 -3.88 23.90 -9.09
CA THR A 182 -4.62 25.16 -9.21
C THR A 182 -6.12 24.97 -9.15
N SER A 183 -6.75 25.11 -7.98
CA SER A 183 -8.22 25.10 -7.84
C SER A 183 -8.94 23.97 -8.62
N GLY A 184 -8.26 22.85 -8.83
CA GLY A 184 -8.73 21.74 -9.64
C GLY A 184 -9.54 20.79 -8.77
N SER A 185 -10.63 20.25 -9.30
CA SER A 185 -11.30 19.11 -8.69
C SER A 185 -10.28 18.01 -8.41
N TRP A 186 -10.19 17.49 -7.18
CA TRP A 186 -9.33 16.34 -6.81
C TRP A 186 -9.65 15.11 -7.66
N LEU A 187 -10.83 15.08 -8.27
CA LEU A 187 -11.20 14.17 -9.35
C LEU A 187 -10.57 14.65 -10.66
N HIS A 188 -9.41 14.10 -10.99
CA HIS A 188 -8.71 14.28 -12.26
C HIS A 188 -8.90 13.05 -13.16
N TRP A 189 -8.78 13.23 -14.48
CA TRP A 189 -9.02 12.17 -15.45
C TRP A 189 -8.05 10.99 -15.31
N ASP A 190 -6.83 11.26 -14.84
CA ASP A 190 -5.79 10.23 -14.68
C ASP A 190 -6.18 9.15 -13.67
N LEU A 191 -7.09 9.43 -12.72
CA LEU A 191 -7.65 8.42 -11.81
C LEU A 191 -8.42 7.31 -12.55
N PHE A 192 -8.91 7.59 -13.75
CA PHE A 192 -9.64 6.63 -14.59
C PHE A 192 -8.74 5.99 -15.66
N THR A 193 -7.71 6.69 -16.13
CA THR A 193 -6.82 6.18 -17.18
C THR A 193 -5.56 5.51 -16.67
N TYR A 194 -5.13 5.74 -15.42
CA TYR A 194 -3.93 5.10 -14.89
C TYR A 194 -3.92 3.56 -15.01
N PRO A 195 -5.04 2.81 -14.90
CA PRO A 195 -4.99 1.37 -15.12
C PRO A 195 -4.68 1.05 -16.58
N LEU A 196 -5.12 1.90 -17.51
CA LEU A 196 -4.92 1.76 -18.95
C LEU A 196 -3.48 2.06 -19.38
N GLU A 197 -2.76 2.84 -18.59
CA GLU A 197 -1.38 3.29 -18.83
C GLU A 197 -0.32 2.30 -18.32
N ASP A 198 -0.71 1.21 -17.66
CA ASP A 198 0.21 0.19 -17.14
C ASP A 198 0.74 -0.72 -18.26
N ASP A 199 2.07 -0.80 -18.42
CA ASP A 199 2.75 -1.64 -19.42
C ASP A 199 2.37 -3.14 -19.36
N ARG A 200 1.97 -3.61 -18.17
CA ARG A 200 1.56 -5.00 -17.90
C ARG A 200 0.06 -5.13 -17.66
N LEU A 201 -0.73 -4.13 -18.03
CA LEU A 201 -2.18 -4.15 -17.92
C LEU A 201 -2.78 -5.42 -18.51
N ALA A 202 -2.34 -5.83 -19.70
CA ALA A 202 -2.90 -7.00 -20.37
C ALA A 202 -2.82 -8.26 -19.48
N ILE A 203 -1.68 -8.48 -18.82
CA ILE A 203 -1.48 -9.62 -17.93
C ILE A 203 -2.32 -9.45 -16.65
N LYS A 204 -2.26 -8.27 -16.02
CA LYS A 204 -2.97 -7.99 -14.76
C LYS A 204 -4.49 -8.05 -14.94
N ALA A 205 -5.00 -7.52 -16.04
CA ALA A 205 -6.39 -7.58 -16.44
C ALA A 205 -6.79 -9.02 -16.79
N LEU A 206 -5.99 -9.76 -17.56
CA LEU A 206 -6.33 -11.14 -17.92
C LEU A 206 -6.50 -12.02 -16.66
N ILE A 207 -5.63 -11.87 -15.66
CA ILE A 207 -5.77 -12.56 -14.37
C ILE A 207 -7.02 -12.08 -13.63
N GLY A 208 -7.21 -10.77 -13.50
CA GLY A 208 -8.35 -10.19 -12.78
C GLY A 208 -9.72 -10.54 -13.40
N VAL A 209 -9.82 -10.48 -14.72
CA VAL A 209 -11.01 -10.87 -15.49
C VAL A 209 -11.21 -12.38 -15.41
N GLY A 210 -10.16 -13.19 -15.53
CA GLY A 210 -10.22 -14.64 -15.38
C GLY A 210 -10.73 -15.06 -14.00
N LEU A 211 -10.22 -14.44 -12.93
CA LEU A 211 -10.70 -14.66 -11.56
C LEU A 211 -12.16 -14.19 -11.38
N SER A 212 -12.54 -13.08 -12.01
CA SER A 212 -13.92 -12.59 -11.96
C SER A 212 -14.89 -13.52 -12.68
N LEU A 213 -14.44 -14.16 -13.77
CA LEU A 213 -15.22 -15.10 -14.58
C LEU A 213 -15.38 -16.46 -13.89
N ILE A 214 -14.32 -16.98 -13.26
CA ILE A 214 -14.36 -18.27 -12.54
C ILE A 214 -15.03 -18.16 -11.16
N SER A 215 -15.22 -16.95 -10.65
CA SER A 215 -15.73 -16.74 -9.29
C SER A 215 -17.01 -17.51 -8.95
N PRO A 216 -18.06 -17.51 -9.79
CA PRO A 216 -19.28 -18.29 -9.52
C PRO A 216 -19.02 -19.79 -9.38
N LEU A 217 -18.03 -20.33 -10.10
CA LEU A 217 -17.65 -21.76 -10.06
C LEU A 217 -16.84 -22.10 -8.79
N THR A 218 -16.11 -21.13 -8.25
CA THR A 218 -15.26 -21.31 -7.05
C THR A 218 -15.97 -21.03 -5.73
N LEU A 219 -17.32 -20.92 -5.73
CA LEU A 219 -18.10 -20.52 -4.55
C LEU A 219 -17.60 -19.22 -3.90
N GLY A 220 -17.09 -18.28 -4.70
CA GLY A 220 -16.65 -16.97 -4.23
C GLY A 220 -15.19 -16.87 -3.75
N VAL A 221 -14.41 -17.95 -3.77
CA VAL A 221 -12.98 -17.90 -3.39
C VAL A 221 -12.20 -16.92 -4.29
N ALA A 222 -12.45 -16.93 -5.61
CA ALA A 222 -11.80 -15.98 -6.51
C ALA A 222 -12.22 -14.52 -6.24
N THR A 223 -13.45 -14.28 -5.76
CA THR A 223 -13.90 -12.95 -5.33
C THR A 223 -13.10 -12.45 -4.12
N LEU A 224 -12.72 -13.33 -3.19
CA LEU A 224 -11.89 -12.93 -2.04
C LEU A 224 -10.54 -12.40 -2.52
N ALA A 225 -9.88 -13.10 -3.44
CA ALA A 225 -8.62 -12.63 -4.01
C ALA A 225 -8.77 -11.26 -4.70
N LEU A 226 -9.86 -11.05 -5.44
CA LEU A 226 -10.17 -9.76 -6.08
C LEU A 226 -10.40 -8.64 -5.07
N TRP A 227 -11.09 -8.92 -3.95
CA TRP A 227 -11.29 -7.94 -2.89
C TRP A 227 -9.99 -7.62 -2.15
N GLY A 228 -9.13 -8.61 -1.89
CA GLY A 228 -7.80 -8.38 -1.36
C GLY A 228 -6.94 -7.54 -2.30
N TYR A 229 -7.02 -7.80 -3.60
CA TYR A 229 -6.35 -7.01 -4.63
C TYR A 229 -6.81 -5.54 -4.60
N GLY A 230 -8.13 -5.31 -4.57
CA GLY A 230 -8.70 -3.98 -4.40
C GLY A 230 -8.21 -3.28 -3.12
N LEU A 231 -8.18 -4.00 -1.99
CA LEU A 231 -7.71 -3.46 -0.73
C LEU A 231 -6.22 -3.06 -0.80
N SER A 232 -5.40 -3.84 -1.51
CA SER A 232 -3.99 -3.53 -1.72
C SER A 232 -3.78 -2.28 -2.57
N ILE A 233 -4.67 -2.01 -3.54
CA ILE A 233 -4.70 -0.74 -4.30
C ILE A 233 -5.01 0.41 -3.34
N MET A 234 -6.09 0.31 -2.56
CA MET A 234 -6.45 1.37 -1.60
C MET A 234 -5.33 1.65 -0.60
N ARG A 235 -4.68 0.59 -0.08
CA ARG A 235 -3.53 0.72 0.82
C ARG A 235 -2.36 1.44 0.17
N ARG A 236 -2.07 1.15 -1.10
CA ARG A 236 -1.06 1.88 -1.86
C ARG A 236 -1.49 3.33 -2.07
N THR A 237 -2.68 3.60 -2.60
CA THR A 237 -3.17 4.97 -2.83
C THR A 237 -3.08 5.83 -1.56
N ILE A 238 -3.50 5.30 -0.40
CA ILE A 238 -3.43 6.03 0.88
C ILE A 238 -1.99 6.27 1.35
N LYS A 239 -1.09 5.29 1.19
CA LYS A 239 0.30 5.43 1.66
C LYS A 239 1.16 6.29 0.75
N THR A 240 0.84 6.34 -0.54
CA THR A 240 1.71 6.87 -1.58
C THR A 240 1.23 8.17 -2.19
N GLY A 241 -0.07 8.45 -2.10
CA GLY A 241 -0.71 9.51 -2.87
C GLY A 241 -0.82 9.23 -4.38
N ALA A 242 -0.32 8.09 -4.86
CA ALA A 242 -0.29 7.75 -6.29
C ALA A 242 -0.93 6.37 -6.54
N PRO A 243 -2.03 6.28 -7.31
CA PRO A 243 -2.63 4.99 -7.63
C PRO A 243 -1.75 4.18 -8.58
N ALA A 244 -1.48 2.93 -8.22
CA ALA A 244 -0.71 2.00 -9.06
C ALA A 244 -1.27 0.58 -8.93
N LEU A 245 -1.23 -0.20 -10.02
CA LEU A 245 -1.73 -1.58 -10.05
C LEU A 245 -0.71 -2.57 -9.45
N PRO A 246 -1.04 -3.27 -8.35
CA PRO A 246 -0.18 -4.30 -7.77
C PRO A 246 0.07 -5.47 -8.72
N GLU A 247 1.18 -6.15 -8.50
CA GLU A 247 1.54 -7.40 -9.17
C GLU A 247 0.91 -8.62 -8.47
N TRP A 248 0.30 -9.52 -9.25
CA TRP A 248 -0.40 -10.72 -8.74
C TRP A 248 0.51 -11.77 -8.10
N HIS A 249 1.78 -11.82 -8.49
CA HIS A 249 2.71 -12.91 -8.16
C HIS A 249 3.37 -12.80 -6.77
N THR A 250 3.17 -11.69 -6.06
CA THR A 250 3.97 -11.38 -4.87
C THR A 250 3.43 -12.04 -3.60
N ASP A 251 2.11 -12.17 -3.44
CA ASP A 251 1.51 -12.71 -2.19
C ASP A 251 0.03 -13.12 -2.34
N ILE A 252 -0.24 -14.28 -2.97
CA ILE A 252 -1.62 -14.78 -3.14
C ILE A 252 -2.29 -15.07 -1.78
N GLY A 253 -1.51 -15.55 -0.80
CA GLY A 253 -2.00 -15.85 0.55
C GLY A 253 -2.47 -14.61 1.29
N GLY A 254 -1.68 -13.53 1.24
CA GLY A 254 -2.04 -12.24 1.80
C GLY A 254 -3.26 -11.62 1.12
N LEU A 255 -3.40 -11.76 -0.21
CA LEU A 255 -4.58 -11.29 -0.94
C LEU A 255 -5.85 -12.02 -0.49
N LEU A 256 -5.80 -13.35 -0.32
CA LEU A 256 -6.95 -14.11 0.20
C LEU A 256 -7.28 -13.72 1.65
N GLY A 257 -6.25 -13.52 2.49
CA GLY A 257 -6.42 -13.07 3.87
C GLY A 257 -7.05 -11.68 3.97
N ASP A 258 -6.59 -10.73 3.16
CA ASP A 258 -7.18 -9.39 3.07
C ASP A 258 -8.60 -9.45 2.49
N GLY A 259 -8.85 -10.32 1.51
CA GLY A 259 -10.18 -10.60 0.98
C GLY A 259 -11.17 -11.10 2.04
N LEU A 260 -10.73 -12.02 2.91
CA LEU A 260 -11.55 -12.52 4.02
C LEU A 260 -11.89 -11.40 5.02
N ARG A 261 -10.95 -10.49 5.29
CA ARG A 261 -11.20 -9.33 6.15
C ARG A 261 -12.22 -8.37 5.52
N VAL A 262 -12.14 -8.15 4.21
CA VAL A 262 -13.17 -7.39 3.46
C VAL A 262 -14.53 -8.07 3.56
N LEU A 263 -14.57 -9.40 3.41
CA LEU A 263 -15.81 -10.17 3.57
C LEU A 263 -16.40 -10.00 4.97
N LEU A 264 -15.60 -10.10 6.02
CA LEU A 264 -16.06 -9.93 7.41
C LEU A 264 -16.62 -8.53 7.64
N VAL A 265 -15.92 -7.48 7.17
CA VAL A 265 -16.41 -6.10 7.26
C VAL A 265 -17.74 -5.97 6.54
N ARG A 266 -17.81 -6.37 5.27
CA ARG A 266 -19.06 -6.27 4.49
C ARG A 266 -20.18 -7.11 5.09
N ALA A 267 -19.92 -8.32 5.55
CA ALA A 267 -20.93 -9.18 6.17
C ALA A 267 -21.58 -8.49 7.37
N ILE A 268 -20.81 -7.81 8.23
CA ILE A 268 -21.33 -7.11 9.40
C ILE A 268 -22.18 -5.91 9.01
N TYR A 269 -21.71 -5.07 8.09
CA TYR A 269 -22.46 -3.88 7.66
C TYR A 269 -23.73 -4.24 6.86
N PHE A 270 -23.72 -5.36 6.14
CA PHE A 270 -24.88 -5.84 5.37
C PHE A 270 -25.75 -6.84 6.15
N ALA A 271 -25.36 -7.29 7.35
CA ALA A 271 -26.13 -8.27 8.13
C ALA A 271 -27.59 -7.84 8.40
N PRO A 272 -27.89 -6.58 8.77
CA PRO A 272 -29.28 -6.16 8.98
C PRO A 272 -30.12 -6.25 7.70
N LEU A 273 -29.53 -5.87 6.56
CA LEU A 273 -30.17 -5.99 5.25
C LEU A 273 -30.36 -7.44 4.84
N ALA A 274 -29.38 -8.30 5.08
CA ALA A 274 -29.46 -9.72 4.81
C ALA A 274 -30.57 -10.39 5.63
N LEU A 275 -30.74 -10.00 6.90
CA LEU A 275 -31.84 -10.46 7.73
C LEU A 275 -33.21 -10.03 7.18
N ILE A 276 -33.37 -8.76 6.80
CA ILE A 276 -34.61 -8.27 6.18
C ILE A 276 -34.90 -9.04 4.89
N TYR A 277 -33.88 -9.22 4.03
CA TYR A 277 -34.01 -9.98 2.79
C TYR A 277 -34.41 -11.44 3.05
N LEU A 278 -33.81 -12.08 4.06
CA LEU A 278 -34.15 -13.45 4.46
C LEU A 278 -35.61 -13.53 4.94
N LEU A 279 -36.08 -12.58 5.74
CA LEU A 279 -37.47 -12.55 6.21
C LEU A 279 -38.46 -12.36 5.05
N ILE A 280 -38.13 -11.50 4.07
CA ILE A 280 -38.92 -11.32 2.85
C ILE A 280 -38.93 -12.61 2.03
N ALA A 281 -37.78 -13.26 1.85
CA ALA A 281 -37.69 -14.52 1.12
C ALA A 281 -38.46 -15.66 1.80
N LEU A 282 -38.43 -15.73 3.13
CA LEU A 282 -39.22 -16.70 3.90
C LEU A 282 -40.72 -16.42 3.80
N ALA A 283 -41.14 -15.15 3.88
CA ALA A 283 -42.51 -14.76 3.61
C ALA A 283 -42.92 -15.17 2.18
N TRP A 284 -42.03 -15.01 1.20
CA TRP A 284 -42.28 -15.43 -0.18
C TRP A 284 -42.52 -16.93 -0.27
N LEU A 285 -41.67 -17.72 0.36
CA LEU A 285 -41.76 -19.18 0.36
C LEU A 285 -43.03 -19.70 1.06
N ILE A 286 -43.54 -19.00 2.08
CA ILE A 286 -44.73 -19.39 2.86
C ILE A 286 -46.02 -18.93 2.19
N PHE A 287 -46.10 -17.65 1.80
CA PHE A 287 -47.36 -17.05 1.33
C PHE A 287 -47.62 -17.32 -0.14
N PHE A 288 -46.59 -17.42 -0.99
CA PHE A 288 -46.77 -17.59 -2.43
C PHE A 288 -47.54 -18.87 -2.80
N PRO A 289 -47.21 -20.07 -2.26
CA PRO A 289 -47.98 -21.28 -2.57
C PRO A 289 -49.43 -21.21 -2.08
N GLY A 290 -49.67 -20.58 -0.92
CA GLY A 290 -51.00 -20.42 -0.34
C GLY A 290 -51.90 -19.50 -1.18
N PHE A 291 -51.38 -18.34 -1.62
CA PHE A 291 -52.11 -17.45 -2.53
C PHE A 291 -52.37 -18.09 -3.90
N TYR A 292 -51.40 -18.84 -4.41
CA TYR A 292 -51.56 -19.57 -5.68
C TYR A 292 -52.65 -20.66 -5.58
N ALA A 293 -52.62 -21.46 -4.52
CA ALA A 293 -53.61 -22.53 -4.30
C ALA A 293 -55.03 -21.98 -4.07
N LEU A 294 -55.17 -20.91 -3.28
CA LEU A 294 -56.46 -20.28 -3.01
C LEU A 294 -57.09 -19.72 -4.29
N GLY A 295 -56.29 -19.09 -5.15
CA GLY A 295 -56.76 -18.59 -6.44
C GLY A 295 -57.12 -19.70 -7.43
N ALA A 296 -56.40 -20.83 -7.41
CA ALA A 296 -56.75 -21.99 -8.23
C ALA A 296 -58.04 -22.70 -7.79
N SER A 297 -58.50 -22.50 -6.54
CA SER A 297 -59.64 -23.22 -5.95
C SER A 297 -61.05 -22.63 -6.19
N GLY A 298 -61.20 -21.61 -7.06
CA GLY A 298 -62.54 -21.24 -7.55
C GLY A 298 -63.03 -19.81 -7.30
N ALA A 299 -62.14 -18.87 -6.99
CA ALA A 299 -62.44 -17.46 -7.21
C ALA A 299 -62.11 -17.14 -8.68
N GLY A 300 -63.02 -16.48 -9.41
CA GLY A 300 -62.92 -16.29 -10.87
C GLY A 300 -61.53 -15.82 -11.35
N ASP A 301 -61.20 -16.11 -12.61
CA ASP A 301 -59.84 -16.09 -13.21
C ASP A 301 -58.91 -14.92 -12.81
N LEU A 302 -59.44 -13.78 -12.37
CA LEU A 302 -58.72 -12.60 -11.91
C LEU A 302 -58.21 -12.65 -10.45
N PHE A 303 -58.79 -13.48 -9.57
CA PHE A 303 -58.44 -13.51 -8.15
C PHE A 303 -57.04 -14.11 -7.84
N PRO A 304 -56.63 -15.27 -8.41
CA PRO A 304 -55.24 -15.73 -8.33
C PRO A 304 -54.24 -14.69 -8.83
N LEU A 305 -54.56 -14.03 -9.95
CA LEU A 305 -53.74 -12.95 -10.51
C LEU A 305 -53.65 -11.76 -9.54
N ALA A 306 -54.77 -11.30 -8.97
CA ALA A 306 -54.80 -10.16 -8.06
C ALA A 306 -53.99 -10.40 -6.77
N GLY A 307 -54.03 -11.63 -6.21
CA GLY A 307 -53.21 -12.00 -5.05
C GLY A 307 -51.71 -12.01 -5.36
N VAL A 308 -51.31 -12.61 -6.49
CA VAL A 308 -49.92 -12.61 -6.96
C VAL A 308 -49.44 -11.19 -7.26
N PHE A 309 -50.26 -10.35 -7.92
CA PHE A 309 -49.92 -8.95 -8.20
C PHE A 309 -49.81 -8.11 -6.93
N SER A 310 -50.74 -8.24 -5.99
CA SER A 310 -50.70 -7.50 -4.72
C SER A 310 -49.44 -7.83 -3.91
N TYR A 311 -49.07 -9.12 -3.89
CA TYR A 311 -47.85 -9.57 -3.23
C TYR A 311 -46.58 -9.15 -3.98
N ALA A 312 -46.58 -9.21 -5.31
CA ALA A 312 -45.48 -8.70 -6.14
C ALA A 312 -45.29 -7.18 -5.99
N ILE A 313 -46.37 -6.41 -5.85
CA ILE A 313 -46.33 -4.98 -5.55
C ILE A 313 -45.73 -4.76 -4.16
N LEU A 314 -46.19 -5.48 -3.13
CA LEU A 314 -45.62 -5.36 -1.78
C LEU A 314 -44.14 -5.73 -1.74
N ALA A 315 -43.74 -6.83 -2.37
CA ALA A 315 -42.35 -7.26 -2.49
C ALA A 315 -41.51 -6.25 -3.29
N GLY A 316 -42.08 -5.64 -4.34
CA GLY A 316 -41.46 -4.57 -5.11
C GLY A 316 -41.26 -3.29 -4.29
N LEU A 317 -42.24 -2.90 -3.47
CA LEU A 317 -42.15 -1.75 -2.56
C LEU A 317 -41.11 -1.98 -1.46
N LEU A 318 -41.08 -3.17 -0.86
CA LEU A 318 -40.05 -3.56 0.10
C LEU A 318 -38.66 -3.63 -0.54
N GLY A 319 -38.57 -4.15 -1.75
CA GLY A 319 -37.34 -4.14 -2.56
C GLY A 319 -36.86 -2.72 -2.87
N ALA A 320 -37.78 -1.81 -3.18
CA ALA A 320 -37.46 -0.39 -3.40
C ALA A 320 -36.91 0.29 -2.13
N LEU A 321 -37.31 -0.14 -0.93
CA LEU A 321 -36.75 0.33 0.34
C LEU A 321 -35.36 -0.26 0.64
N ILE A 322 -35.10 -1.49 0.21
CA ILE A 322 -33.78 -2.13 0.38
C ILE A 322 -32.70 -1.40 -0.41
N LEU A 323 -33.01 -0.87 -1.60
CA LEU A 323 -32.05 -0.16 -2.44
C LEU A 323 -31.34 1.01 -1.71
N PRO A 324 -32.03 2.02 -1.15
CA PRO A 324 -31.37 3.11 -0.44
C PRO A 324 -30.66 2.62 0.83
N LEU A 325 -31.21 1.63 1.55
CA LEU A 325 -30.55 1.05 2.72
C LEU A 325 -29.23 0.35 2.35
N SER A 326 -29.21 -0.35 1.22
CA SER A 326 -28.00 -1.01 0.70
C SER A 326 -26.95 -0.01 0.23
N ALA A 327 -27.37 1.13 -0.33
CA ALA A 327 -26.48 2.22 -0.68
C ALA A 327 -25.82 2.82 0.57
N ILE A 328 -26.58 3.03 1.64
CA ILE A 328 -26.06 3.49 2.94
C ILE A 328 -25.08 2.46 3.51
N ALA A 329 -25.44 1.19 3.58
CA ALA A 329 -24.56 0.14 4.08
C ALA A 329 -23.26 0.02 3.26
N SER A 330 -23.37 0.12 1.93
CA SER A 330 -22.22 0.14 1.02
C SER A 330 -21.33 1.34 1.32
N PHE A 331 -21.89 2.53 1.45
CA PHE A 331 -21.16 3.76 1.75
C PHE A 331 -20.34 3.64 3.04
N PHE A 332 -20.99 3.23 4.13
CA PHE A 332 -20.30 3.04 5.41
C PHE A 332 -19.28 1.90 5.38
N SER A 333 -19.57 0.81 4.66
CA SER A 333 -18.62 -0.31 4.52
C SER A 333 -17.30 0.13 3.87
N GLN A 334 -17.32 1.06 2.91
CA GLN A 334 -16.11 1.53 2.24
C GLN A 334 -15.26 2.41 3.17
N ILE A 335 -15.91 3.29 3.95
CA ILE A 335 -15.21 4.12 4.95
C ILE A 335 -14.60 3.24 6.06
N ALA A 336 -15.31 2.19 6.46
CA ALA A 336 -14.79 1.20 7.40
C ALA A 336 -13.54 0.47 6.86
N LEU A 337 -13.50 0.17 5.56
CA LEU A 337 -12.33 -0.44 4.93
C LEU A 337 -11.14 0.51 4.85
N VAL A 338 -11.35 1.80 4.55
CA VAL A 338 -10.29 2.82 4.63
C VAL A 338 -9.67 2.80 6.02
N ARG A 339 -10.52 2.79 7.05
CA ARG A 339 -10.05 2.77 8.43
C ARG A 339 -9.29 1.50 8.81
N PHE A 340 -9.78 0.35 8.35
CA PHE A 340 -9.04 -0.90 8.50
C PHE A 340 -7.63 -0.80 7.88
N VAL A 341 -7.53 -0.20 6.70
CA VAL A 341 -6.27 -0.04 5.98
C VAL A 341 -5.31 0.93 6.67
N THR A 342 -5.80 2.01 7.27
CA THR A 342 -4.96 3.01 7.96
C THR A 342 -4.49 2.54 9.33
N THR A 343 -5.36 1.83 10.07
CA THR A 343 -5.05 1.36 11.44
C THR A 343 -4.41 -0.02 11.49
N GLY A 344 -4.54 -0.83 10.43
CA GLY A 344 -4.08 -2.22 10.38
C GLY A 344 -4.85 -3.21 11.28
N LYS A 345 -5.76 -2.71 12.13
CA LYS A 345 -6.54 -3.52 13.10
C LYS A 345 -7.94 -3.74 12.55
N LEU A 346 -8.39 -5.00 12.45
CA LEU A 346 -9.75 -5.30 11.96
C LEU A 346 -10.86 -4.70 12.85
N GLY A 347 -10.63 -4.64 14.17
CA GLY A 347 -11.60 -4.09 15.13
C GLY A 347 -11.97 -2.62 14.90
N SER A 348 -11.07 -1.83 14.31
CA SER A 348 -11.33 -0.40 14.05
C SER A 348 -12.42 -0.20 12.99
N ALA A 349 -12.59 -1.16 12.07
CA ALA A 349 -13.63 -1.11 11.04
C ALA A 349 -15.05 -1.17 11.64
N PHE A 350 -15.19 -1.72 12.85
CA PHE A 350 -16.49 -1.93 13.50
C PHE A 350 -16.86 -0.82 14.47
N ASN A 351 -15.94 0.08 14.82
CA ASN A 351 -16.25 1.17 15.72
C ASN A 351 -17.02 2.27 15.00
N MET A 352 -18.36 2.16 15.02
CA MET A 352 -19.28 3.06 14.31
C MET A 352 -19.10 4.52 14.69
N ARG A 353 -18.74 4.82 15.96
CA ARG A 353 -18.54 6.20 16.42
C ARG A 353 -17.40 6.87 15.66
N GLU A 354 -16.32 6.14 15.44
CA GLU A 354 -15.13 6.65 14.78
C GLU A 354 -15.29 6.65 13.25
N VAL A 355 -15.94 5.62 12.68
CA VAL A 355 -16.31 5.60 11.25
C VAL A 355 -17.24 6.77 10.91
N TRP A 356 -18.22 7.07 11.77
CA TRP A 356 -19.09 8.24 11.64
C TRP A 356 -18.32 9.56 11.76
N GLY A 357 -17.34 9.63 12.66
CA GLY A 357 -16.42 10.77 12.79
C GLY A 357 -15.70 11.06 11.47
N ILE A 358 -14.99 10.08 10.93
CA ILE A 358 -14.25 10.20 9.66
C ILE A 358 -15.17 10.60 8.50
N MET A 359 -16.35 10.00 8.44
CA MET A 359 -17.37 10.32 7.44
C MET A 359 -17.80 11.78 7.51
N ARG A 360 -18.06 12.32 8.71
CA ARG A 360 -18.54 13.69 8.89
C ARG A 360 -17.51 14.74 8.47
N PHE A 361 -16.23 14.59 8.83
CA PHE A 361 -15.19 15.57 8.49
C PHE A 361 -14.92 15.62 6.99
N GLY A 362 -14.93 14.45 6.35
CA GLY A 362 -14.65 14.31 4.93
C GLY A 362 -15.86 14.21 4.03
N PHE A 363 -17.06 14.57 4.50
CA PHE A 363 -18.33 14.20 3.85
C PHE A 363 -18.35 14.54 2.36
N LYS A 364 -17.86 15.73 1.99
CA LYS A 364 -17.77 16.18 0.59
C LYS A 364 -16.90 15.28 -0.29
N TYR A 365 -15.79 14.75 0.22
CA TYR A 365 -14.90 13.86 -0.53
C TYR A 365 -15.50 12.45 -0.62
N TRP A 366 -16.04 11.94 0.50
CA TRP A 366 -16.68 10.63 0.55
C TRP A 366 -17.88 10.53 -0.38
N ILE A 367 -18.76 11.53 -0.37
CA ILE A 367 -19.97 11.51 -1.18
C ILE A 367 -19.63 11.59 -2.66
N VAL A 368 -18.62 12.38 -3.05
CA VAL A 368 -18.16 12.43 -4.45
C VAL A 368 -17.58 11.09 -4.89
N ALA A 369 -16.70 10.48 -4.10
CA ALA A 369 -16.17 9.14 -4.39
C ALA A 369 -17.30 8.10 -4.56
N PHE A 370 -18.29 8.13 -3.66
CA PHE A 370 -19.44 7.24 -3.72
C PHE A 370 -20.32 7.50 -4.94
N LEU A 371 -20.63 8.77 -5.26
CA LEU A 371 -21.48 9.13 -6.39
C LEU A 371 -20.82 8.77 -7.72
N VAL A 372 -19.51 8.99 -7.87
CA VAL A 372 -18.76 8.58 -9.07
C VAL A 372 -18.81 7.06 -9.23
N TRP A 373 -18.52 6.32 -8.16
CA TRP A 373 -18.58 4.86 -8.17
C TRP A 373 -20.00 4.32 -8.44
N ALA A 374 -21.02 4.94 -7.84
CA ALA A 374 -22.42 4.55 -8.01
C ALA A 374 -22.97 4.92 -9.39
N ALA A 375 -22.63 6.09 -9.93
CA ALA A 375 -23.01 6.51 -11.27
C ALA A 375 -22.40 5.59 -12.33
N ALA A 376 -21.12 5.24 -12.19
CA ALA A 376 -20.47 4.25 -13.05
C ALA A 376 -21.17 2.88 -12.98
N TYR A 377 -21.60 2.46 -11.79
CA TYR A 377 -22.37 1.22 -11.63
C TYR A 377 -23.74 1.27 -12.31
N LEU A 378 -24.49 2.36 -12.13
CA LEU A 378 -25.83 2.52 -12.72
C LEU A 378 -25.77 2.61 -14.25
N ALA A 379 -24.87 3.45 -14.78
CA ALA A 379 -24.70 3.60 -16.23
C ALA A 379 -24.35 2.26 -16.90
N LEU A 380 -23.46 1.50 -16.28
CA LEU A 380 -23.11 0.17 -16.76
C LEU A 380 -24.26 -0.83 -16.65
N GLY A 381 -25.02 -0.78 -15.55
CA GLY A 381 -26.20 -1.63 -15.37
C GLY A 381 -27.20 -1.44 -16.51
N VAL A 382 -27.44 -0.19 -16.93
CA VAL A 382 -28.27 0.12 -18.10
C VAL A 382 -27.68 -0.46 -19.39
N LEU A 383 -26.38 -0.28 -19.63
CA LEU A 383 -25.71 -0.83 -20.82
C LEU A 383 -25.80 -2.36 -20.89
N ILE A 384 -25.57 -3.05 -19.76
CA ILE A 384 -25.69 -4.51 -19.66
C ILE A 384 -27.15 -4.94 -19.88
N SER A 385 -28.12 -4.16 -19.40
CA SER A 385 -29.55 -4.46 -19.58
C SER A 385 -30.01 -4.28 -21.03
N ILE A 386 -29.44 -3.31 -21.75
CA ILE A 386 -29.67 -3.14 -23.19
C ILE A 386 -28.98 -4.30 -23.95
N ALA A 387 -27.75 -4.64 -23.59
CA ALA A 387 -27.02 -5.74 -24.22
C ALA A 387 -27.74 -7.08 -24.05
N SER A 388 -28.30 -7.35 -22.86
CA SER A 388 -29.03 -8.59 -22.58
C SER A 388 -30.34 -8.73 -23.35
N ALA A 389 -30.91 -7.63 -23.85
CA ALA A 389 -32.08 -7.67 -24.72
C ALA A 389 -31.78 -8.22 -26.14
N THR A 390 -30.50 -8.39 -26.51
CA THR A 390 -30.10 -8.94 -27.81
C THR A 390 -29.42 -10.31 -27.64
N VAL A 391 -29.92 -11.31 -28.38
CA VAL A 391 -29.48 -12.72 -28.29
C VAL A 391 -27.98 -12.89 -28.63
N VAL A 392 -27.44 -12.05 -29.52
CA VAL A 392 -26.05 -12.11 -29.97
C VAL A 392 -25.09 -11.61 -28.88
N LEU A 393 -25.47 -10.60 -28.10
CA LEU A 393 -24.62 -10.08 -27.04
C LEU A 393 -24.66 -10.95 -25.77
N THR A 394 -25.67 -11.81 -25.61
CA THR A 394 -25.83 -12.66 -24.41
C THR A 394 -24.62 -13.55 -24.13
N VAL A 395 -23.92 -14.03 -25.17
CA VAL A 395 -22.72 -14.87 -25.03
C VAL A 395 -21.50 -14.06 -24.56
N GLY A 396 -21.41 -12.79 -24.94
CA GLY A 396 -20.32 -11.89 -24.54
C GLY A 396 -20.52 -11.24 -23.16
N ILE A 397 -21.77 -11.17 -22.67
CA ILE A 397 -22.13 -10.51 -21.41
C ILE A 397 -21.33 -11.01 -20.20
N PRO A 398 -21.13 -12.33 -19.98
CA PRO A 398 -20.34 -12.80 -18.84
C PRO A 398 -18.91 -12.26 -18.85
N ILE A 399 -18.26 -12.25 -20.02
CA ILE A 399 -16.89 -11.74 -20.18
C ILE A 399 -16.84 -10.23 -19.94
N ILE A 400 -17.77 -9.48 -20.54
CA ILE A 400 -17.87 -8.02 -20.36
C ILE A 400 -18.14 -7.70 -18.89
N ASN A 401 -19.07 -8.40 -18.24
CA ASN A 401 -19.41 -8.20 -16.84
C ASN A 401 -18.21 -8.50 -15.93
N SER A 402 -17.43 -9.54 -16.21
CA SER A 402 -16.20 -9.85 -15.49
C SER A 402 -15.14 -8.76 -15.66
N ALA A 403 -14.92 -8.28 -16.88
CA ALA A 403 -14.00 -7.19 -17.17
C ALA A 403 -14.36 -5.91 -16.42
N VAL A 404 -15.64 -5.55 -16.44
CA VAL A 404 -16.08 -4.33 -15.77
C VAL A 404 -16.10 -4.50 -14.25
N SER A 405 -16.45 -5.68 -13.74
CA SER A 405 -16.38 -5.95 -12.30
C SER A 405 -14.96 -5.77 -11.76
N PHE A 406 -13.96 -6.26 -12.49
CA PHE A 406 -12.56 -6.04 -12.14
C PHE A 406 -12.18 -4.56 -12.17
N TYR A 407 -12.52 -3.85 -13.25
CA TYR A 407 -12.24 -2.41 -13.37
C TYR A 407 -12.91 -1.59 -12.25
N ARG A 408 -14.15 -1.94 -11.87
CA ARG A 408 -14.87 -1.29 -10.75
C ARG A 408 -14.19 -1.48 -9.41
N ILE A 409 -13.56 -2.63 -9.18
CA ILE A 409 -12.79 -2.87 -7.94
C ILE A 409 -11.58 -1.94 -7.90
N ILE A 410 -10.86 -1.83 -9.02
CA ILE A 410 -9.69 -0.94 -9.15
C ILE A 410 -10.09 0.50 -8.86
N ILE A 411 -11.00 1.06 -9.66
CA ILE A 411 -11.39 2.48 -9.57
C ILE A 411 -12.05 2.78 -8.22
N GLY A 412 -12.92 1.90 -7.72
CA GLY A 412 -13.57 2.11 -6.43
C GLY A 412 -12.56 2.27 -5.30
N ASN A 413 -11.62 1.33 -5.16
CA ASN A 413 -10.62 1.38 -4.09
C ASN A 413 -9.67 2.57 -4.23
N THR A 414 -9.33 2.97 -5.46
CA THR A 414 -8.55 4.18 -5.73
C THR A 414 -9.29 5.45 -5.31
N LEU A 415 -10.56 5.61 -5.70
CA LEU A 415 -11.37 6.79 -5.35
C LEU A 415 -11.51 6.97 -3.83
N TYR A 416 -11.73 5.87 -3.09
CA TYR A 416 -11.83 5.93 -1.63
C TYR A 416 -10.48 6.19 -0.96
N GLY A 417 -9.38 5.65 -1.51
CA GLY A 417 -8.04 5.97 -1.04
C GLY A 417 -7.67 7.44 -1.25
N GLU A 418 -7.99 7.98 -2.43
CA GLU A 418 -7.71 9.37 -2.74
C GLU A 418 -8.60 10.34 -1.97
N ALA A 419 -9.89 10.01 -1.79
CA ALA A 419 -10.78 10.78 -0.92
C ALA A 419 -10.21 10.90 0.50
N TYR A 420 -9.59 9.84 1.03
CA TYR A 420 -8.91 9.89 2.32
C TYR A 420 -7.69 10.81 2.33
N ASN A 421 -6.84 10.74 1.30
CA ASN A 421 -5.67 11.63 1.17
C ASN A 421 -6.09 13.10 1.15
N GLN A 422 -7.13 13.44 0.40
CA GLN A 422 -7.67 14.79 0.34
C GLN A 422 -8.21 15.27 1.68
N ILE A 423 -8.83 14.39 2.47
CA ILE A 423 -9.26 14.70 3.83
C ILE A 423 -8.05 14.96 4.72
N LYS A 424 -7.00 14.14 4.63
CA LYS A 424 -5.75 14.32 5.38
C LYS A 424 -5.11 15.68 5.06
N THR A 425 -4.98 16.02 3.77
CA THR A 425 -4.45 17.31 3.33
C THR A 425 -5.32 18.48 3.78
N ALA A 426 -6.65 18.36 3.67
CA ALA A 426 -7.57 19.39 4.13
C ALA A 426 -7.48 19.63 5.64
N ILE A 427 -7.27 18.58 6.43
CA ILE A 427 -7.04 18.70 7.88
C ILE A 427 -5.70 19.38 8.18
N ALA A 428 -4.62 18.98 7.50
CA ALA A 428 -3.30 19.60 7.65
C ALA A 428 -3.32 21.09 7.29
N THR A 429 -4.06 21.47 6.23
CA THR A 429 -4.17 22.86 5.77
C THR A 429 -5.05 23.71 6.72
N ALA A 430 -5.99 23.10 7.44
CA ALA A 430 -6.96 23.78 8.29
C ALA A 430 -6.51 23.98 9.75
N GLY A 431 -5.19 24.03 10.02
CA GLY A 431 -4.57 24.06 11.35
C GLY A 431 -5.36 24.70 12.51
N SER A 432 -5.24 24.09 13.71
CA SER A 432 -5.85 24.43 15.02
C SER A 432 -7.38 24.65 15.11
N ALA A 433 -8.12 24.65 14.01
CA ALA A 433 -9.59 24.62 14.02
C ALA A 433 -10.16 23.18 13.91
N ALA A 434 -9.30 22.19 13.71
CA ALA A 434 -9.66 20.78 13.74
C ALA A 434 -9.82 20.31 15.20
N PRO A 435 -10.92 19.63 15.56
CA PRO A 435 -11.08 19.10 16.91
C PRO A 435 -9.97 18.09 17.21
N ASP A 436 -9.47 18.13 18.44
CA ASP A 436 -8.40 17.29 18.95
C ASP A 436 -8.63 15.80 18.65
N PHE A 437 -7.74 15.21 17.85
CA PHE A 437 -7.77 13.81 17.40
C PHE A 437 -6.87 12.91 18.25
N SER A 438 -6.44 13.34 19.44
CA SER A 438 -5.77 12.50 20.45
C SER A 438 -6.59 11.25 20.88
N MET A 439 -7.84 11.12 20.43
CA MET A 439 -8.69 9.93 20.63
C MET A 439 -8.69 8.90 19.46
N VAL A 440 -7.88 9.06 18.41
CA VAL A 440 -7.88 8.16 17.23
C VAL A 440 -6.57 7.36 17.04
N SER A 441 -5.62 7.41 17.97
CA SER A 441 -4.43 6.54 17.98
C SER A 441 -4.68 5.19 18.67
#